data_AF-A0A3C0ICP8-F1
#
_entry.id   AF-A0A3C0ICP8-F1
#
_cell.length_a   1.000
_cell.length_b   1.000
_cell.length_c   1.000
_cell.angle_alpha   90.00
_cell.angle_beta   90.00
_cell.angle_gamma   90.00
#
_symmetry.space_group_name_H-M   'P 1'
#
loop_
_entity.id
_entity.type
_entity.pdbx_description
1 polymer ?
#
loop_
_entity_poly.entity_id
_entity_poly.type
_entity_poly.pdbx_seq_one_letter_code
_entity_poly.pdbx_strand_id
1 'polypeptide(L)'
;MKIKFQLTTCLLWWMGCIVIGTMPNQAAWSQTSVDKKIAADDRFAPADLQEDLAELKKQLEKYHADLYRFTSPERFQAVYDSLAATITEPMEAIGFFKAVAFLVAQTRERHTKLAFAAEDSLSKITRVFKQGAKVLPVSLAFLSQKPYIFVHATADTNLRTGAEIISINGEPMSQIVAKIKPYINADGFVQTSKYKDLDNLFDKYYYWFVAQPDSFTLEVRNIDKSLYTTTFAAAPTDSIGKILSRRYKDFLVRNRQMNQHAHFSMLPSSNTALLSLESFTFPDKKEFNYEAFLAKSFEQMRAFDIKNLVIDLRGNQGGKLKNMYILLSYLLFESKKLKLMDNSRCSTTEQRSIYAFKRQKDYFKGKICLLVGGRTYSAASMATALLKEYR
;
A
#
# COMPACT_ATOMS: atom_id res chain seq x y z
N MET A 1 3.46 -1.22 30.58
CA MET A 1 3.96 -2.18 29.56
C MET A 1 3.74 -1.51 28.22
N LYS A 2 4.80 -1.05 27.52
CA LYS A 2 4.66 -0.04 26.45
C LYS A 2 4.24 -0.66 25.11
N ILE A 3 3.18 -0.16 24.48
CA ILE A 3 2.84 -0.47 23.09
C ILE A 3 3.72 0.42 22.20
N LYS A 4 4.96 -0.01 21.94
CA LYS A 4 5.84 0.71 21.01
C LYS A 4 5.31 0.54 19.59
N PHE A 5 4.67 1.56 19.03
CA PHE A 5 4.42 1.62 17.59
C PHE A 5 5.73 1.86 16.88
N GLN A 6 6.08 0.95 15.96
CA GLN A 6 7.19 1.18 15.07
C GLN A 6 6.73 2.11 13.95
N LEU A 7 6.94 3.42 14.13
CA LEU A 7 6.84 4.38 13.04
C LEU A 7 8.01 4.11 12.08
N THR A 8 7.76 3.29 11.07
CA THR A 8 8.66 3.19 9.93
C THR A 8 8.37 4.36 9.00
N THR A 9 8.85 5.56 9.34
CA THR A 9 9.09 6.56 8.30
C THR A 9 10.15 5.96 7.36
N CYS A 10 9.81 5.73 6.09
CA CYS A 10 10.68 5.12 5.08
C CYS A 10 11.97 5.91 4.75
N LEU A 11 12.44 6.81 5.64
CA LEU A 11 13.79 7.37 5.60
C LEU A 11 14.85 6.26 5.53
N LEU A 12 14.63 5.12 6.20
CA LEU A 12 15.57 4.00 6.22
C LEU A 12 15.56 3.13 4.95
N TRP A 13 14.51 3.16 4.12
CA TRP A 13 14.50 2.49 2.82
C TRP A 13 15.00 3.39 1.68
N TRP A 14 15.11 4.70 1.91
CA TRP A 14 15.73 5.64 0.97
C TRP A 14 17.27 5.51 0.91
N MET A 15 17.91 4.95 1.95
CA MET A 15 19.38 4.78 2.05
C MET A 15 19.91 3.45 1.46
N GLY A 16 19.32 2.95 0.37
CA GLY A 16 19.79 1.74 -0.28
C GLY A 16 21.12 1.90 -1.03
N CYS A 17 22.22 1.50 -0.36
CA CYS A 17 23.50 0.96 -0.86
C CYS A 17 24.75 1.83 -0.62
N ILE A 18 25.58 1.44 0.35
CA ILE A 18 27.03 1.16 0.19
C ILE A 18 27.55 0.42 1.46
N VAL A 19 28.33 -0.65 1.21
CA VAL A 19 29.20 -1.45 2.10
C VAL A 19 28.54 -2.53 2.99
N ILE A 20 28.83 -3.78 2.61
CA ILE A 20 28.98 -4.93 3.50
C ILE A 20 30.14 -4.59 4.44
N GLY A 21 29.85 -4.30 5.69
CA GLY A 21 30.86 -3.93 6.67
C GLY A 21 30.17 -3.32 7.88
N THR A 22 30.20 -4.06 8.97
CA THR A 22 29.80 -3.64 10.32
C THR A 22 30.28 -2.21 10.58
N MET A 23 29.36 -1.26 10.76
CA MET A 23 29.70 0.01 11.39
C MET A 23 28.60 0.52 12.34
N PRO A 24 29.03 1.22 13.40
CA PRO A 24 28.35 1.27 14.68
C PRO A 24 27.79 2.67 14.90
N ASN A 25 26.49 2.83 14.70
CA ASN A 25 25.63 3.81 15.38
C ASN A 25 24.24 3.70 14.75
N GLN A 26 23.59 2.58 15.04
CA GLN A 26 22.17 2.67 15.36
C GLN A 26 22.12 3.63 16.55
N ALA A 27 21.57 4.84 16.39
CA ALA A 27 21.16 5.61 17.54
C ALA A 27 20.33 4.65 18.39
N ALA A 28 20.89 4.27 19.54
CA ALA A 28 20.47 3.12 20.30
C ALA A 28 18.99 3.27 20.62
N TRP A 29 18.17 2.58 19.84
CA TRP A 29 16.92 2.08 20.33
C TRP A 29 17.36 1.25 21.53
N SER A 30 16.91 1.61 22.73
CA SER A 30 16.71 0.53 23.67
C SER A 30 15.67 -0.38 22.98
N GLN A 31 16.18 -1.38 22.28
CA GLN A 31 15.60 -2.71 22.32
C GLN A 31 15.62 -3.13 23.80
N THR A 32 14.82 -2.47 24.63
CA THR A 32 14.05 -3.24 25.59
C THR A 32 13.22 -4.14 24.71
N SER A 33 13.70 -5.38 24.60
CA SER A 33 12.93 -6.49 24.10
C SER A 33 11.52 -6.32 24.65
N VAL A 34 10.56 -6.07 23.76
CA VAL A 34 9.16 -6.25 24.15
C VAL A 34 9.02 -7.76 24.20
N ASP A 35 9.45 -8.38 25.31
CA ASP A 35 9.50 -9.83 25.49
C ASP A 35 8.08 -10.44 25.43
N LYS A 36 7.04 -9.61 25.53
CA LYS A 36 5.65 -10.02 25.44
C LYS A 36 5.01 -9.58 24.13
N LYS A 37 4.62 -10.56 23.31
CA LYS A 37 3.74 -10.34 22.16
C LYS A 37 2.42 -9.74 22.65
N ILE A 38 2.04 -8.59 22.10
CA ILE A 38 0.75 -7.94 22.38
C ILE A 38 -0.33 -8.60 21.50
N ALA A 39 -1.37 -9.11 22.11
CA ALA A 39 -2.56 -9.63 21.44
C ALA A 39 -3.61 -8.52 21.24
N ALA A 40 -4.49 -8.68 20.26
CA ALA A 40 -5.50 -7.67 19.92
C ALA A 40 -6.51 -7.41 21.07
N ASP A 41 -6.74 -8.41 21.92
CA ASP A 41 -7.63 -8.41 23.08
C ASP A 41 -6.93 -8.10 24.41
N ASP A 42 -5.61 -7.92 24.42
CA ASP A 42 -4.89 -7.45 25.60
C ASP A 42 -5.45 -6.09 26.02
N ARG A 43 -5.76 -5.93 27.31
CA ARG A 43 -6.28 -4.67 27.88
C ARG A 43 -5.18 -3.87 28.57
N PHE A 44 -5.24 -2.57 28.40
CA PHE A 44 -4.27 -1.61 28.94
C PHE A 44 -5.00 -0.51 29.73
N ALA A 45 -4.33 0.01 30.77
CA ALA A 45 -4.87 1.08 31.57
C ALA A 45 -4.89 2.41 30.79
N PRO A 46 -5.83 3.34 31.07
CA PRO A 46 -5.91 4.63 30.40
C PRO A 46 -4.60 5.42 30.41
N ALA A 47 -3.90 5.44 31.55
CA ALA A 47 -2.65 6.18 31.71
C ALA A 47 -1.54 5.68 30.76
N ASP A 48 -1.39 4.35 30.60
CA ASP A 48 -0.42 3.76 29.67
C ASP A 48 -0.74 4.18 28.21
N LEU A 49 -2.02 4.15 27.83
CA LEU A 49 -2.47 4.46 26.49
C LEU A 49 -2.36 5.96 26.16
N GLN A 50 -2.62 6.82 27.14
CA GLN A 50 -2.40 8.27 27.01
C GLN A 50 -0.91 8.59 26.86
N GLU A 51 -0.02 7.91 27.62
CA GLU A 51 1.43 8.04 27.46
C GLU A 51 1.87 7.60 26.05
N ASP A 52 1.41 6.44 25.59
CA ASP A 52 1.74 5.92 24.25
C ASP A 52 1.22 6.85 23.13
N LEU A 53 0.03 7.44 23.29
CA LEU A 53 -0.51 8.41 22.33
C LEU A 53 0.30 9.72 22.31
N ALA A 54 0.69 10.23 23.48
CA ALA A 54 1.52 11.42 23.60
C ALA A 54 2.92 11.21 22.98
N GLU A 55 3.52 10.05 23.22
CA GLU A 55 4.79 9.69 22.61
C GLU A 55 4.65 9.58 21.09
N LEU A 56 3.58 8.96 20.56
CA LEU A 56 3.31 8.93 19.13
C LEU A 56 3.26 10.35 18.52
N LYS A 57 2.51 11.28 19.12
CA LYS A 57 2.43 12.68 18.65
C LYS A 57 3.81 13.31 18.59
N LYS A 58 4.58 13.21 19.68
CA LYS A 58 5.94 13.75 19.76
C LYS A 58 6.86 13.17 18.69
N GLN A 59 6.75 11.87 18.41
CA GLN A 59 7.53 11.21 17.36
C GLN A 59 7.13 11.68 15.95
N LEU A 60 5.83 11.85 15.70
CA LEU A 60 5.35 12.44 14.45
C LEU A 60 5.87 13.86 14.28
N GLU A 61 5.76 14.71 15.30
CA GLU A 61 6.24 16.11 15.26
C GLU A 61 7.76 16.21 15.03
N LYS A 62 8.52 15.27 15.59
CA LYS A 62 9.98 15.27 15.51
C LYS A 62 10.52 14.71 14.19
N TYR A 63 9.92 13.64 13.67
CA TYR A 63 10.51 12.85 12.59
C TYR A 63 9.72 12.83 11.28
N HIS A 64 8.45 13.20 11.29
CA HIS A 64 7.65 13.20 10.06
C HIS A 64 8.07 14.37 9.15
N ALA A 65 8.52 14.06 7.93
CA ALA A 65 9.20 15.01 7.05
C ALA A 65 8.39 16.29 6.73
N ASP A 66 7.06 16.18 6.65
CA ASP A 66 6.18 17.33 6.37
C ASP A 66 4.80 17.12 7.03
N LEU A 67 4.77 16.91 8.36
CA LEU A 67 3.56 16.54 9.12
C LEU A 67 2.34 17.43 8.81
N TYR A 68 2.60 18.73 8.68
CA TYR A 68 1.56 19.73 8.55
C TYR A 68 1.26 20.13 7.10
N ARG A 69 1.81 19.42 6.11
CA ARG A 69 1.64 19.75 4.68
C ARG A 69 0.19 19.81 4.24
N PHE A 70 -0.59 18.83 4.71
CA PHE A 70 -1.97 18.64 4.28
C PHE A 70 -2.97 18.80 5.42
N THR A 71 -2.51 18.93 6.66
CA THR A 71 -3.35 19.07 7.85
C THR A 71 -2.71 20.13 8.72
N SER A 72 -3.42 21.21 9.03
CA SER A 72 -2.85 22.30 9.81
C SER A 72 -2.48 21.85 11.23
N PRO A 73 -1.53 22.52 11.90
CA PRO A 73 -1.19 22.22 13.29
C PRO A 73 -2.41 22.24 14.21
N GLU A 74 -3.30 23.21 14.03
CA GLU A 74 -4.52 23.37 14.83
C GLU A 74 -5.48 22.20 14.61
N ARG A 75 -5.64 21.76 13.35
CA ARG A 75 -6.49 20.62 13.04
C ARG A 75 -5.90 19.32 13.58
N PHE A 76 -4.59 19.12 13.44
CA PHE A 76 -3.92 17.93 13.96
C PHE A 76 -4.02 17.86 15.49
N GLN A 77 -3.77 18.98 16.17
CA GLN A 77 -3.90 19.12 17.62
C GLN A 77 -5.34 18.85 18.07
N ALA A 78 -6.34 19.44 17.41
CA ALA A 78 -7.75 19.20 17.74
C ALA A 78 -8.16 17.73 17.60
N VAL A 79 -7.65 17.02 16.58
CA VAL A 79 -7.88 15.57 16.44
C VAL A 79 -7.19 14.79 17.57
N TYR A 80 -5.94 15.12 17.88
CA TYR A 80 -5.22 14.50 18.98
C TYR A 80 -5.96 14.67 20.31
N ASP A 81 -6.36 15.90 20.65
CA ASP A 81 -7.07 16.20 21.91
C ASP A 81 -8.40 15.46 21.99
N SER A 82 -9.14 15.42 20.88
CA SER A 82 -10.38 14.66 20.80
C SER A 82 -10.16 13.16 21.01
N LEU A 83 -9.08 12.57 20.52
CA LEU A 83 -8.77 11.16 20.74
C LEU A 83 -8.33 10.92 22.18
N ALA A 84 -7.43 11.75 22.73
CA ALA A 84 -6.94 11.64 24.10
C ALA A 84 -8.10 11.69 25.11
N ALA A 85 -9.09 12.55 24.88
CA ALA A 85 -10.28 12.68 25.72
C ALA A 85 -11.19 11.43 25.71
N THR A 86 -11.06 10.53 24.73
CA THR A 86 -11.82 9.26 24.69
C THR A 86 -11.14 8.12 25.45
N ILE A 87 -9.88 8.29 25.86
CA ILE A 87 -9.10 7.27 26.57
C ILE A 87 -9.27 7.48 28.08
N THR A 88 -10.45 7.18 28.59
CA THR A 88 -10.79 7.35 30.02
C THR A 88 -10.91 6.03 30.78
N GLU A 89 -11.14 4.93 30.07
CA GLU A 89 -11.35 3.58 30.64
C GLU A 89 -10.38 2.57 30.03
N PRO A 90 -10.05 1.46 30.74
CA PRO A 90 -9.22 0.41 30.18
C PRO A 90 -9.79 -0.12 28.86
N MET A 91 -8.96 -0.17 27.81
CA MET A 91 -9.37 -0.65 26.48
C MET A 91 -8.43 -1.70 25.91
N GLU A 92 -8.96 -2.49 24.98
CA GLU A 92 -8.21 -3.49 24.25
C GLU A 92 -7.20 -2.84 23.28
N ALA A 93 -6.09 -3.51 23.00
CA ALA A 93 -5.07 -3.07 22.05
C ALA A 93 -5.66 -2.69 20.69
N ILE A 94 -6.67 -3.43 20.22
CA ILE A 94 -7.36 -3.12 18.96
C ILE A 94 -8.14 -1.81 19.04
N GLY A 95 -8.74 -1.46 20.18
CA GLY A 95 -9.43 -0.19 20.39
C GLY A 95 -8.45 0.98 20.25
N PHE A 96 -7.30 0.87 20.90
CA PHE A 96 -6.24 1.88 20.82
C PHE A 96 -5.63 1.99 19.41
N PHE A 97 -5.42 0.85 18.73
CA PHE A 97 -4.96 0.84 17.33
C PHE A 97 -5.88 1.65 16.41
N LYS A 98 -7.21 1.60 16.61
CA LYS A 98 -8.14 2.39 15.79
C LYS A 98 -7.95 3.90 16.00
N ALA A 99 -7.75 4.33 17.25
CA ALA A 99 -7.49 5.74 17.57
C ALA A 99 -6.18 6.21 16.91
N VAL A 100 -5.12 5.43 17.03
CA VAL A 100 -3.81 5.71 16.44
C VAL A 100 -3.86 5.69 14.91
N ALA A 101 -4.58 4.74 14.30
CA ALA A 101 -4.81 4.68 12.86
C ALA A 101 -5.54 5.92 12.34
N PHE A 102 -6.53 6.42 13.09
CA PHE A 102 -7.23 7.65 12.73
C PHE A 102 -6.31 8.87 12.75
N LEU A 103 -5.49 9.01 13.82
CA LEU A 103 -4.53 10.11 13.95
C LEU A 103 -3.49 10.08 12.84
N VAL A 104 -2.89 8.92 12.57
CA VAL A 104 -1.89 8.77 11.51
C VAL A 104 -2.49 9.04 10.13
N ALA A 105 -3.73 8.63 9.87
CA ALA A 105 -4.39 8.96 8.61
C ALA A 105 -4.60 10.47 8.41
N GLN A 106 -4.58 11.27 9.48
CA GLN A 106 -4.61 12.73 9.37
C GLN A 106 -3.29 13.32 8.86
N THR A 107 -2.16 12.62 8.93
CA THR A 107 -0.91 13.13 8.33
C THR A 107 -1.01 13.19 6.80
N ARG A 108 -1.94 12.41 6.21
CA ARG A 108 -2.14 12.29 4.76
C ARG A 108 -0.83 11.94 4.05
N GLU A 109 -0.09 11.02 4.65
CA GLU A 109 1.18 10.52 4.15
C GLU A 109 1.13 8.98 4.17
N ARG A 110 1.32 8.36 3.00
CA ARG A 110 1.11 6.91 2.83
C ARG A 110 2.31 6.06 3.27
N HIS A 111 3.51 6.65 3.43
CA HIS A 111 4.69 5.94 3.92
C HIS A 111 4.69 5.77 5.44
N THR A 112 3.87 6.54 6.16
CA THR A 112 3.68 6.44 7.61
C THR A 112 2.81 5.24 7.90
N LYS A 113 3.42 4.13 8.32
CA LYS A 113 2.72 2.86 8.56
C LYS A 113 2.65 2.54 10.05
N LEU A 114 1.58 1.86 10.42
CA LEU A 114 1.36 1.32 11.77
C LEU A 114 1.50 -0.19 11.75
N ALA A 115 2.19 -0.72 12.74
CA ALA A 115 2.33 -2.14 13.02
C ALA A 115 2.41 -2.36 14.54
N PHE A 116 2.01 -3.56 15.00
CA PHE A 116 2.24 -3.96 16.38
C PHE A 116 3.70 -4.40 16.58
N ALA A 117 4.25 -4.13 17.76
CA ALA A 117 5.69 -4.26 18.10
C ALA A 117 6.33 -5.65 17.88
N ALA A 118 5.54 -6.71 17.64
CA ALA A 118 6.03 -8.08 17.47
C ALA A 118 6.18 -8.52 16.00
N GLU A 119 6.18 -7.57 15.06
CA GLU A 119 6.20 -7.84 13.64
C GLU A 119 7.51 -7.35 13.00
N ASP A 120 8.49 -8.25 12.83
CA ASP A 120 9.72 -7.99 12.05
C ASP A 120 9.46 -7.69 10.55
N SER A 121 8.20 -7.68 10.12
CA SER A 121 7.79 -7.35 8.75
C SER A 121 6.32 -6.94 8.71
N LEU A 122 6.03 -5.83 8.00
CA LEU A 122 4.69 -5.36 7.63
C LEU A 122 3.79 -6.43 6.96
N SER A 123 4.38 -7.52 6.47
CA SER A 123 3.68 -8.68 5.91
C SER A 123 2.88 -9.50 6.94
N LYS A 124 3.02 -9.20 8.25
CA LYS A 124 2.42 -9.98 9.36
C LYS A 124 1.25 -9.28 10.07
N ILE A 125 0.67 -8.26 9.46
CA ILE A 125 -0.55 -7.55 9.94
C ILE A 125 -1.76 -8.49 10.16
N THR A 126 -1.64 -9.76 9.80
CA THR A 126 -2.56 -10.85 10.10
C THR A 126 -2.75 -11.13 11.59
N ARG A 127 -1.85 -10.66 12.48
CA ARG A 127 -2.05 -10.74 13.94
C ARG A 127 -2.85 -9.59 14.56
N VAL A 128 -3.31 -8.64 13.75
CA VAL A 128 -4.26 -7.59 14.17
C VAL A 128 -5.69 -8.15 14.36
N PHE A 129 -5.90 -9.41 13.99
CA PHE A 129 -7.08 -10.16 14.36
C PHE A 129 -6.91 -10.78 15.75
N LYS A 130 -8.00 -10.78 16.54
CA LYS A 130 -8.10 -11.71 17.67
C LYS A 130 -7.88 -13.14 17.16
N GLN A 131 -7.23 -14.00 17.96
CA GLN A 131 -7.03 -15.39 17.54
C GLN A 131 -8.39 -16.04 17.21
N GLY A 132 -8.49 -16.66 16.02
CA GLY A 132 -9.76 -17.23 15.56
C GLY A 132 -10.79 -16.21 15.09
N ALA A 133 -10.41 -14.95 14.83
CA ALA A 133 -11.33 -13.93 14.34
C ALA A 133 -12.11 -14.43 13.12
N LYS A 134 -13.42 -14.22 13.16
CA LYS A 134 -14.32 -14.49 12.06
C LYS A 134 -14.53 -13.21 11.25
N VAL A 135 -14.29 -13.28 9.95
CA VAL A 135 -14.35 -12.13 9.04
C VAL A 135 -15.27 -12.43 7.87
N LEU A 136 -15.53 -11.43 7.03
CA LEU A 136 -16.24 -11.59 5.77
C LEU A 136 -15.42 -12.51 4.83
N PRO A 137 -15.90 -13.72 4.47
CA PRO A 137 -15.21 -14.63 3.54
C PRO A 137 -15.31 -14.21 2.06
N VAL A 138 -15.24 -12.91 1.76
CA VAL A 138 -15.37 -12.37 0.40
C VAL A 138 -14.27 -11.32 0.16
N SER A 139 -13.43 -11.55 -0.84
CA SER A 139 -12.45 -10.58 -1.34
C SER A 139 -13.08 -9.77 -2.47
N LEU A 140 -12.80 -8.47 -2.47
CA LEU A 140 -13.41 -7.52 -3.39
C LEU A 140 -12.39 -6.97 -4.38
N ALA A 141 -12.89 -6.49 -5.52
CA ALA A 141 -12.17 -5.62 -6.41
C ALA A 141 -12.99 -4.34 -6.60
N PHE A 142 -12.42 -3.19 -6.27
CA PHE A 142 -13.04 -1.90 -6.50
C PHE A 142 -12.72 -1.38 -7.90
N LEU A 143 -13.76 -1.22 -8.71
CA LEU A 143 -13.71 -0.64 -10.05
C LEU A 143 -14.66 0.56 -10.08
N SER A 144 -14.17 1.74 -10.47
CA SER A 144 -14.96 2.98 -10.45
C SER A 144 -15.71 3.19 -9.13
N GLN A 145 -15.02 2.93 -8.01
CA GLN A 145 -15.53 3.02 -6.62
C GLN A 145 -16.63 2.01 -6.24
N LYS A 146 -16.98 1.09 -7.14
CA LYS A 146 -17.96 0.02 -6.89
C LYS A 146 -17.26 -1.27 -6.49
N PRO A 147 -17.76 -1.98 -5.46
CA PRO A 147 -17.20 -3.25 -5.01
C PRO A 147 -17.74 -4.41 -5.84
N TYR A 148 -16.84 -5.17 -6.45
CA TYR A 148 -17.17 -6.41 -7.15
C TYR A 148 -16.55 -7.60 -6.44
N ILE A 149 -17.23 -8.73 -6.42
CA ILE A 149 -16.69 -9.97 -5.85
C ILE A 149 -15.50 -10.41 -6.70
N PHE A 150 -14.31 -10.46 -6.11
CA PHE A 150 -13.13 -11.00 -6.75
C PHE A 150 -13.09 -12.52 -6.57
N VAL A 151 -13.09 -12.97 -5.32
CA VAL A 151 -13.16 -14.39 -4.92
C VAL A 151 -13.88 -14.50 -3.57
N HIS A 152 -14.50 -15.65 -3.28
CA HIS A 152 -15.20 -15.88 -2.01
C HIS A 152 -15.02 -17.31 -1.48
N ALA A 153 -15.06 -17.47 -0.17
CA ALA A 153 -14.93 -18.73 0.57
C ALA A 153 -16.27 -19.24 1.16
N THR A 154 -17.40 -18.73 0.69
CA THR A 154 -18.76 -19.14 1.15
C THR A 154 -19.19 -20.48 0.54
N ALA A 155 -20.13 -21.21 1.15
CA ALA A 155 -20.68 -22.43 0.55
C ALA A 155 -21.66 -22.17 -0.61
N ASP A 156 -22.15 -20.93 -0.72
CA ASP A 156 -23.10 -20.50 -1.73
C ASP A 156 -22.48 -20.48 -3.14
N THR A 157 -23.02 -21.32 -4.03
CA THR A 157 -22.59 -21.43 -5.43
C THR A 157 -23.23 -20.43 -6.37
N ASN A 158 -24.29 -19.73 -5.94
CA ASN A 158 -24.94 -18.67 -6.72
C ASN A 158 -24.23 -17.33 -6.56
N LEU A 159 -23.39 -17.17 -5.54
CA LEU A 159 -22.52 -16.02 -5.37
C LEU A 159 -21.37 -16.09 -6.40
N ARG A 160 -21.37 -15.20 -7.39
CA ARG A 160 -20.43 -15.27 -8.53
C ARG A 160 -19.35 -14.19 -8.45
N THR A 161 -18.12 -14.54 -8.82
CA THR A 161 -17.08 -13.56 -9.17
C THR A 161 -17.61 -12.57 -10.21
N GLY A 162 -17.37 -11.28 -10.01
CA GLY A 162 -17.84 -10.19 -10.87
C GLY A 162 -19.20 -9.61 -10.49
N ALA A 163 -19.95 -10.20 -9.54
CA ALA A 163 -21.16 -9.57 -9.02
C ALA A 163 -20.83 -8.30 -8.22
N GLU A 164 -21.63 -7.24 -8.36
CA GLU A 164 -21.52 -6.00 -7.59
C GLU A 164 -22.18 -6.19 -6.23
N ILE A 165 -21.48 -5.87 -5.14
CA ILE A 165 -22.10 -5.86 -3.80
C ILE A 165 -22.80 -4.51 -3.61
N ILE A 166 -24.10 -4.55 -3.32
CA ILE A 166 -24.92 -3.36 -3.06
C ILE A 166 -24.83 -3.00 -1.57
N SER A 167 -25.06 -3.98 -0.70
CA SER A 167 -25.10 -3.79 0.75
C SER A 167 -24.55 -5.01 1.51
N ILE A 168 -24.12 -4.78 2.75
CA ILE A 168 -23.75 -5.83 3.72
C ILE A 168 -24.57 -5.59 4.98
N ASN A 169 -25.33 -6.59 5.42
CA ASN A 169 -26.22 -6.51 6.58
C ASN A 169 -27.19 -5.31 6.50
N GLY A 170 -27.70 -5.03 5.30
CA GLY A 170 -28.59 -3.90 5.04
C GLY A 170 -27.90 -2.53 4.96
N GLU A 171 -26.60 -2.44 5.24
CA GLU A 171 -25.85 -1.18 5.12
C GLU A 171 -25.30 -1.02 3.69
N PRO A 172 -25.61 0.09 2.98
CA PRO A 172 -25.07 0.33 1.65
C PRO A 172 -23.54 0.36 1.63
N MET A 173 -22.93 -0.21 0.60
CA MET A 173 -21.47 -0.25 0.46
C MET A 173 -20.81 1.14 0.48
N SER A 174 -21.50 2.18 0.04
CA SER A 174 -21.02 3.57 0.13
C SER A 174 -20.85 4.04 1.58
N GLN A 175 -21.75 3.66 2.49
CA GLN A 175 -21.68 4.01 3.91
C GLN A 175 -20.59 3.21 4.63
N ILE A 176 -20.49 1.92 4.32
CA ILE A 176 -19.43 1.03 4.84
C ILE A 176 -18.05 1.59 4.46
N VAL A 177 -17.87 1.95 3.19
CA VAL A 177 -16.62 2.54 2.71
C VAL A 177 -16.35 3.91 3.38
N ALA A 178 -17.39 4.72 3.63
CA ALA A 178 -17.24 6.00 4.33
C ALA A 178 -16.78 5.84 5.79
N LYS A 179 -17.20 4.77 6.48
CA LYS A 179 -16.72 4.41 7.83
C LYS A 179 -15.25 3.99 7.83
N ILE A 180 -14.79 3.31 6.76
CA ILE A 180 -13.43 2.75 6.68
C ILE A 180 -12.39 3.81 6.24
N LYS A 181 -12.71 4.63 5.23
CA LYS A 181 -11.74 5.54 4.58
C LYS A 181 -10.99 6.50 5.51
N PRO A 182 -11.55 6.98 6.64
CA PRO A 182 -10.84 7.82 7.60
C PRO A 182 -9.62 7.15 8.24
N TYR A 183 -9.52 5.82 8.20
CA TYR A 183 -8.43 5.04 8.80
C TYR A 183 -7.38 4.56 7.78
N ILE A 184 -7.52 4.94 6.50
CA ILE A 184 -6.59 4.55 5.43
C ILE A 184 -5.67 5.72 5.08
N ASN A 185 -4.37 5.46 5.13
CA ASN A 185 -3.33 6.43 4.76
C ASN A 185 -3.24 6.58 3.23
N ALA A 186 -3.15 7.83 2.78
CA ALA A 186 -2.98 8.17 1.37
C ALA A 186 -2.23 9.50 1.27
N ASP A 187 -1.47 9.68 0.19
CA ASP A 187 -0.76 10.95 -0.05
C ASP A 187 -1.76 12.06 -0.37
N GLY A 188 -1.76 13.10 0.46
CA GLY A 188 -2.67 14.23 0.33
C GLY A 188 -4.14 13.80 0.28
N PHE A 189 -4.81 14.14 -0.82
CA PHE A 189 -6.24 13.91 -1.01
C PHE A 189 -6.55 12.74 -1.96
N VAL A 190 -5.55 11.94 -2.34
CA VAL A 190 -5.73 10.84 -3.30
C VAL A 190 -6.73 9.80 -2.77
N GLN A 191 -7.81 9.60 -3.52
CA GLN A 191 -8.86 8.63 -3.16
C GLN A 191 -8.64 7.26 -3.79
N THR A 192 -8.04 7.21 -4.98
CA THR A 192 -7.90 5.99 -5.77
C THR A 192 -7.05 4.93 -5.05
N SER A 193 -6.02 5.35 -4.32
CA SER A 193 -5.18 4.46 -3.53
C SER A 193 -5.93 3.83 -2.35
N LYS A 194 -6.81 4.59 -1.69
CA LYS A 194 -7.67 4.06 -0.62
C LYS A 194 -8.56 2.92 -1.12
N TYR A 195 -9.18 3.07 -2.29
CA TYR A 195 -9.96 1.99 -2.90
C TYR A 195 -9.08 0.78 -3.28
N LYS A 196 -7.85 1.01 -3.76
CA LYS A 196 -6.93 -0.09 -4.09
C LYS A 196 -6.44 -0.86 -2.87
N ASP A 197 -6.36 -0.23 -1.70
CA ASP A 197 -6.07 -0.92 -0.44
C ASP A 197 -7.24 -1.82 -0.02
N LEU A 198 -8.49 -1.38 -0.26
CA LEU A 198 -9.68 -2.19 0.02
C LEU A 198 -9.73 -3.48 -0.83
N ASP A 199 -9.14 -3.51 -2.04
CA ASP A 199 -9.08 -4.74 -2.85
C ASP A 199 -8.51 -5.95 -2.05
N ASN A 200 -7.53 -5.70 -1.16
CA ASN A 200 -6.82 -6.76 -0.42
C ASN A 200 -7.15 -6.79 1.08
N LEU A 201 -7.73 -5.71 1.60
CA LEU A 201 -7.85 -5.48 3.05
C LEU A 201 -9.28 -5.19 3.49
N PHE A 202 -10.27 -5.20 2.60
CA PHE A 202 -11.66 -4.87 2.96
C PHE A 202 -12.19 -5.73 4.11
N ASP A 203 -11.91 -7.04 4.10
CA ASP A 203 -12.28 -7.97 5.18
C ASP A 203 -11.76 -7.52 6.55
N LYS A 204 -10.51 -7.04 6.59
CA LYS A 204 -9.85 -6.59 7.82
C LYS A 204 -10.37 -5.23 8.25
N TYR A 205 -10.48 -4.29 7.31
CA TYR A 205 -11.03 -2.97 7.58
C TYR A 205 -12.48 -3.02 8.04
N TYR A 206 -13.30 -3.93 7.49
CA TYR A 206 -14.65 -4.16 7.96
C TYR A 206 -14.65 -4.66 9.41
N TYR A 207 -13.84 -5.69 9.70
CA TYR A 207 -13.72 -6.26 11.05
C TYR A 207 -13.23 -5.22 12.10
N TRP A 208 -12.30 -4.34 11.71
CA TRP A 208 -11.79 -3.30 12.61
C TRP A 208 -12.73 -2.11 12.76
N PHE A 209 -13.32 -1.60 11.69
CA PHE A 209 -13.95 -0.27 11.71
C PHE A 209 -15.45 -0.27 11.47
N VAL A 210 -16.06 -1.43 11.21
CA VAL A 210 -17.49 -1.53 10.87
C VAL A 210 -18.22 -2.44 11.86
N ALA A 211 -18.02 -3.75 11.80
CA ALA A 211 -18.70 -4.71 12.66
C ALA A 211 -18.02 -6.09 12.69
N GLN A 212 -18.36 -6.91 13.69
CA GLN A 212 -17.89 -8.30 13.85
C GLN A 212 -19.08 -9.26 14.04
N PRO A 213 -20.01 -9.34 13.08
CA PRO A 213 -21.19 -10.18 13.22
C PRO A 213 -20.83 -11.67 13.04
N ASP A 214 -21.63 -12.57 13.62
CA ASP A 214 -21.48 -14.02 13.40
C ASP A 214 -21.92 -14.46 11.99
N SER A 215 -22.69 -13.63 11.29
CA SER A 215 -23.14 -13.87 9.91
C SER A 215 -23.17 -12.59 9.08
N PHE A 216 -23.11 -12.78 7.76
CA PHE A 216 -23.19 -11.72 6.77
C PHE A 216 -24.34 -11.99 5.82
N THR A 217 -25.19 -10.99 5.61
CA THR A 217 -26.18 -10.95 4.54
C THR A 217 -25.68 -10.00 3.46
N LEU A 218 -25.49 -10.49 2.24
CA LEU A 218 -25.09 -9.70 1.09
C LEU A 218 -26.27 -9.51 0.15
N GLU A 219 -26.52 -8.27 -0.25
CA GLU A 219 -27.33 -7.98 -1.44
C GLU A 219 -26.37 -7.71 -2.61
N VAL A 220 -26.52 -8.46 -3.69
CA VAL A 220 -25.65 -8.37 -4.86
C VAL A 220 -26.45 -8.18 -6.15
N ARG A 221 -25.82 -7.52 -7.10
CA ARG A 221 -26.25 -7.44 -8.50
C ARG A 221 -25.34 -8.33 -9.35
N ASN A 222 -25.91 -9.38 -9.92
CA ASN A 222 -25.20 -10.29 -10.80
C ASN A 222 -24.80 -9.62 -12.13
N ILE A 223 -23.97 -10.33 -12.90
CA ILE A 223 -23.49 -9.87 -14.22
C ILE A 223 -24.66 -9.66 -15.20
N ASP A 224 -25.71 -10.48 -15.11
CA ASP A 224 -26.95 -10.36 -15.87
C ASP A 224 -27.92 -9.29 -15.32
N LYS A 225 -27.48 -8.52 -14.32
CA LYS A 225 -28.22 -7.48 -13.58
C LYS A 225 -29.33 -7.99 -12.67
N SER A 226 -29.51 -9.30 -12.52
CA SER A 226 -30.43 -9.87 -11.52
C SER A 226 -29.97 -9.51 -10.10
N LEU A 227 -30.92 -9.29 -9.20
CA LEU A 227 -30.66 -9.09 -7.79
C LEU A 227 -30.67 -10.44 -7.07
N TYR A 228 -29.73 -10.61 -6.15
CA TYR A 228 -29.58 -11.82 -5.37
C TYR A 228 -29.20 -11.47 -3.94
N THR A 229 -29.85 -12.10 -2.97
CA THR A 229 -29.54 -11.94 -1.55
C THR A 229 -29.10 -13.28 -0.98
N THR A 230 -28.02 -13.28 -0.23
CA THR A 230 -27.47 -14.49 0.40
C THR A 230 -26.99 -14.21 1.81
N THR A 231 -27.10 -15.21 2.69
CA THR A 231 -26.65 -15.13 4.07
C THR A 231 -25.73 -16.30 4.37
N PHE A 232 -24.57 -16.03 4.98
CA PHE A 232 -23.61 -17.05 5.37
C PHE A 232 -22.88 -16.67 6.66
N ALA A 233 -22.36 -17.66 7.37
CA ALA A 233 -21.59 -17.44 8.59
C ALA A 233 -20.28 -16.68 8.30
N ALA A 234 -19.87 -15.85 9.25
CA ALA A 234 -18.52 -15.29 9.28
C ALA A 234 -17.50 -16.43 9.39
N ALA A 235 -16.40 -16.35 8.64
CA ALA A 235 -15.44 -17.44 8.54
C ALA A 235 -14.14 -17.13 9.29
N PRO A 236 -13.54 -18.11 10.01
CA PRO A 236 -12.24 -17.93 10.62
C PRO A 236 -11.17 -17.59 9.58
N THR A 237 -10.33 -16.59 9.85
CA THR A 237 -9.25 -16.13 8.94
C THR A 237 -8.38 -17.27 8.42
N ASP A 238 -8.07 -18.25 9.26
CA ASP A 238 -7.19 -19.38 8.96
C ASP A 238 -7.82 -20.40 7.98
N SER A 239 -9.16 -20.38 7.86
CA SER A 239 -9.90 -21.27 6.95
C SER A 239 -10.02 -20.70 5.54
N ILE A 240 -10.14 -19.37 5.42
CA ILE A 240 -10.43 -18.68 4.15
C ILE A 240 -9.36 -18.99 3.10
N GLY A 241 -8.08 -18.87 3.45
CA GLY A 241 -6.98 -19.11 2.51
C GLY A 241 -6.96 -20.54 1.94
N LYS A 242 -7.33 -21.54 2.76
CA LYS A 242 -7.42 -22.94 2.32
C LYS A 242 -8.60 -23.16 1.37
N ILE A 243 -9.76 -22.54 1.64
CA ILE A 243 -10.94 -22.64 0.79
C ILE A 243 -10.68 -21.95 -0.56
N LEU A 244 -10.13 -20.73 -0.53
CA LEU A 244 -9.83 -19.97 -1.75
C LEU A 244 -8.79 -20.68 -2.63
N SER A 245 -7.72 -21.23 -2.04
CA SER A 245 -6.69 -21.94 -2.81
C SER A 245 -7.21 -23.20 -3.47
N ARG A 246 -8.17 -23.91 -2.84
CA ARG A 246 -8.84 -25.07 -3.44
C ARG A 246 -9.82 -24.67 -4.54
N ARG A 247 -10.70 -23.70 -4.27
CA ARG A 247 -11.78 -23.29 -5.19
C ARG A 247 -11.26 -22.56 -6.43
N TYR A 248 -10.25 -21.71 -6.26
CA TYR A 248 -9.74 -20.83 -7.30
C TYR A 248 -8.32 -21.21 -7.76
N LYS A 249 -7.91 -22.48 -7.59
CA LYS A 249 -6.54 -22.95 -7.89
C LYS A 249 -6.05 -22.45 -9.25
N ASP A 250 -6.79 -22.73 -10.32
CA ASP A 250 -6.36 -22.39 -11.68
C ASP A 250 -6.35 -20.89 -11.93
N PHE A 251 -7.34 -20.17 -11.38
CA PHE A 251 -7.41 -18.72 -11.45
C PHE A 251 -6.21 -18.07 -10.74
N LEU A 252 -5.88 -18.51 -9.54
CA LEU A 252 -4.76 -17.99 -8.75
C LEU A 252 -3.40 -18.34 -9.34
N VAL A 253 -3.27 -19.54 -9.94
CA VAL A 253 -2.05 -19.95 -10.66
C VAL A 253 -1.86 -19.09 -11.91
N ARG A 254 -2.89 -18.92 -12.74
CA ARG A 254 -2.82 -18.05 -13.93
C ARG A 254 -2.50 -16.62 -13.56
N ASN A 255 -3.15 -16.07 -12.53
CA ASN A 255 -2.89 -14.72 -12.06
C ASN A 255 -1.44 -14.55 -11.57
N ARG A 256 -0.88 -15.55 -10.88
CA ARG A 256 0.52 -15.54 -10.46
C ARG A 256 1.49 -15.60 -11.65
N GLN A 257 1.18 -16.38 -12.68
CA GLN A 257 2.00 -16.48 -13.90
C GLN A 257 1.96 -15.21 -14.75
N MET A 258 0.83 -14.50 -14.74
CA MET A 258 0.66 -13.22 -15.44
C MET A 258 1.35 -12.04 -14.71
N ASN A 259 1.48 -12.11 -13.39
CA ASN A 259 2.22 -11.13 -12.58
C ASN A 259 3.74 -11.31 -12.72
N GLN A 260 4.23 -11.23 -13.97
CA GLN A 260 5.66 -11.05 -14.21
C GLN A 260 6.02 -9.64 -13.77
N HIS A 261 7.02 -9.50 -12.91
CA HIS A 261 7.42 -8.20 -12.34
C HIS A 261 7.67 -7.11 -13.40
N ALA A 262 8.03 -7.52 -14.62
CA ALA A 262 8.13 -6.68 -15.79
C ALA A 262 7.74 -7.47 -17.05
N HIS A 263 7.09 -6.80 -18.01
CA HIS A 263 6.69 -7.37 -19.28
C HIS A 263 6.93 -6.37 -20.42
N PHE A 264 7.43 -6.86 -21.55
CA PHE A 264 7.60 -6.10 -22.77
C PHE A 264 6.96 -6.83 -23.94
N SER A 265 6.15 -6.11 -24.73
CA SER A 265 5.58 -6.63 -25.97
C SER A 265 5.47 -5.53 -27.03
N MET A 266 5.61 -5.92 -28.29
CA MET A 266 5.29 -5.06 -29.42
C MET A 266 3.82 -5.28 -29.79
N LEU A 267 3.12 -4.19 -30.10
CA LEU A 267 1.75 -4.17 -30.60
C LEU A 267 1.82 -3.88 -32.11
N PRO A 268 1.97 -4.92 -32.95
CA PRO A 268 2.46 -4.76 -34.33
C PRO A 268 1.54 -3.91 -35.20
N SER A 269 0.24 -3.87 -34.89
CA SER A 269 -0.77 -3.11 -35.64
C SER A 269 -0.65 -1.59 -35.52
N SER A 270 0.26 -1.05 -34.68
CA SER A 270 0.27 0.38 -34.34
C SER A 270 1.64 1.02 -34.17
N ASN A 271 2.72 0.35 -34.61
CA ASN A 271 4.10 0.79 -34.37
C ASN A 271 4.35 1.22 -32.90
N THR A 272 3.73 0.46 -32.00
CA THR A 272 3.63 0.75 -30.57
C THR A 272 4.23 -0.42 -29.79
N ALA A 273 4.93 -0.13 -28.70
CA ALA A 273 5.32 -1.13 -27.73
C ALA A 273 4.66 -0.87 -26.37
N LEU A 274 4.45 -1.94 -25.61
CA LEU A 274 4.00 -1.94 -24.23
C LEU A 274 5.16 -2.36 -23.33
N LEU A 275 5.49 -1.52 -22.35
CA LEU A 275 6.40 -1.80 -21.26
C LEU A 275 5.61 -1.75 -19.94
N SER A 276 5.28 -2.90 -19.37
CA SER A 276 4.63 -2.98 -18.07
C SER A 276 5.66 -3.25 -16.98
N LEU A 277 5.64 -2.47 -15.91
CA LEU A 277 6.51 -2.65 -14.74
C LEU A 277 5.65 -2.65 -13.49
N GLU A 278 5.49 -3.79 -12.83
CA GLU A 278 4.65 -3.91 -11.63
C GLU A 278 5.36 -3.45 -10.34
N SER A 279 6.66 -3.23 -10.39
CA SER A 279 7.48 -2.86 -9.24
C SER A 279 8.79 -2.21 -9.70
N PHE A 280 9.44 -1.45 -8.82
CA PHE A 280 10.87 -1.10 -8.92
C PHE A 280 11.73 -1.90 -7.94
N THR A 281 11.15 -2.87 -7.26
CA THR A 281 11.86 -3.90 -6.49
C THR A 281 11.70 -5.23 -7.22
N PHE A 282 12.81 -5.75 -7.71
CA PHE A 282 12.90 -7.03 -8.40
C PHE A 282 13.67 -8.03 -7.52
N PRO A 283 13.45 -9.35 -7.72
CA PRO A 283 14.25 -10.39 -7.07
C PRO A 283 15.75 -10.27 -7.41
N ASP A 284 16.58 -11.15 -6.85
CA ASP A 284 18.03 -11.15 -7.10
C ASP A 284 18.32 -11.05 -8.62
N LYS A 285 19.39 -10.35 -8.99
CA LYS A 285 19.84 -10.20 -10.38
C LYS A 285 20.02 -11.55 -11.09
N LYS A 286 20.29 -12.64 -10.34
CA LYS A 286 20.35 -14.01 -10.87
C LYS A 286 19.00 -14.54 -11.37
N GLU A 287 17.90 -14.14 -10.72
CA GLU A 287 16.54 -14.54 -11.08
C GLU A 287 15.91 -13.59 -12.11
N PHE A 288 16.17 -12.28 -11.97
CA PHE A 288 15.71 -11.28 -12.92
C PHE A 288 16.66 -10.09 -13.02
N ASN A 289 17.27 -9.92 -14.19
CA ASN A 289 18.13 -8.78 -14.47
C ASN A 289 17.33 -7.65 -15.15
N TYR A 290 16.79 -6.74 -14.34
CA TYR A 290 16.04 -5.57 -14.80
C TYR A 290 16.81 -4.67 -15.78
N GLU A 291 18.11 -4.45 -15.55
CA GLU A 291 18.94 -3.60 -16.41
C GLU A 291 19.06 -4.22 -17.82
N ALA A 292 19.30 -5.54 -17.89
CA ALA A 292 19.38 -6.27 -19.15
C ALA A 292 18.01 -6.37 -19.86
N PHE A 293 16.94 -6.59 -19.10
CA PHE A 293 15.57 -6.59 -19.62
C PHE A 293 15.22 -5.26 -20.30
N LEU A 294 15.50 -4.13 -19.64
CA LEU A 294 15.25 -2.82 -20.25
C LEU A 294 16.14 -2.60 -21.48
N ALA A 295 17.44 -2.90 -21.39
CA ALA A 295 18.35 -2.73 -22.52
C ALA A 295 17.85 -3.49 -23.77
N LYS A 296 17.48 -4.77 -23.60
CA LYS A 296 16.90 -5.60 -24.66
C LYS A 296 15.58 -5.04 -25.20
N SER A 297 14.71 -4.55 -24.31
CA SER A 297 13.43 -3.97 -24.71
C SER A 297 13.61 -2.74 -25.60
N PHE A 298 14.51 -1.82 -25.22
CA PHE A 298 14.80 -0.63 -26.02
C PHE A 298 15.58 -0.94 -27.30
N GLU A 299 16.44 -1.97 -27.29
CA GLU A 299 17.08 -2.50 -28.50
C GLU A 299 16.04 -3.00 -29.50
N GLN A 300 15.08 -3.81 -29.06
CA GLN A 300 13.97 -4.27 -29.89
C GLN A 300 13.14 -3.10 -30.42
N MET A 301 12.80 -2.11 -29.58
CA MET A 301 12.07 -0.93 -30.03
C MET A 301 12.79 -0.19 -31.16
N ARG A 302 14.13 -0.10 -31.13
CA ARG A 302 14.91 0.51 -32.21
C ARG A 302 14.96 -0.35 -33.46
N ALA A 303 15.16 -1.66 -33.32
CA ALA A 303 15.24 -2.59 -34.44
C ALA A 303 13.94 -2.61 -35.26
N PHE A 304 12.79 -2.43 -34.60
CA PHE A 304 11.47 -2.40 -35.23
C PHE A 304 10.93 -0.97 -35.45
N ASP A 305 11.75 0.06 -35.29
CA ASP A 305 11.40 1.48 -35.48
C ASP A 305 10.12 1.94 -34.76
N ILE A 306 9.94 1.47 -33.52
CA ILE A 306 8.80 1.81 -32.65
C ILE A 306 8.71 3.32 -32.44
N LYS A 307 7.53 3.89 -32.71
CA LYS A 307 7.27 5.34 -32.56
C LYS A 307 6.45 5.68 -31.33
N ASN A 308 5.74 4.72 -30.77
CA ASN A 308 4.91 4.92 -29.59
C ASN A 308 5.28 3.92 -28.50
N LEU A 309 5.40 4.38 -27.25
CA LEU A 309 5.66 3.54 -26.10
C LEU A 309 4.57 3.76 -25.05
N VAL A 310 3.80 2.73 -24.77
CA VAL A 310 2.89 2.67 -23.62
C VAL A 310 3.68 2.11 -22.44
N ILE A 311 3.75 2.85 -21.34
CA ILE A 311 4.36 2.38 -20.10
C ILE A 311 3.26 2.17 -19.07
N ASP A 312 3.07 0.92 -18.64
CA ASP A 312 2.08 0.57 -17.64
C ASP A 312 2.70 0.51 -16.24
N LEU A 313 2.34 1.50 -15.41
CA LEU A 313 2.71 1.60 -14.01
C LEU A 313 1.49 1.50 -13.08
N ARG A 314 0.32 1.08 -13.59
CA ARG A 314 -0.94 1.07 -12.81
C ARG A 314 -0.87 0.21 -11.55
N GLY A 315 -0.06 -0.85 -11.57
CA GLY A 315 0.21 -1.73 -10.44
C GLY A 315 1.45 -1.37 -9.61
N ASN A 316 2.26 -0.40 -10.05
CA ASN A 316 3.61 -0.18 -9.53
C ASN A 316 3.64 0.63 -8.23
N GLN A 317 3.89 -0.04 -7.11
CA GLN A 317 3.94 0.60 -5.79
C GLN A 317 5.29 1.28 -5.48
N GLY A 318 6.18 1.39 -6.47
CA GLY A 318 7.52 1.93 -6.33
C GLY A 318 8.56 0.86 -5.99
N GLY A 319 9.59 1.23 -5.24
CA GLY A 319 10.73 0.37 -4.95
C GLY A 319 12.05 1.13 -5.01
N LYS A 320 13.10 0.48 -5.51
CA LYS A 320 14.45 1.07 -5.54
C LYS A 320 14.52 2.26 -6.48
N LEU A 321 14.91 3.43 -5.96
CA LEU A 321 15.13 4.64 -6.77
C LEU A 321 16.13 4.41 -7.92
N LYS A 322 17.16 3.58 -7.71
CA LYS A 322 18.09 3.17 -8.77
C LYS A 322 17.36 2.62 -10.01
N ASN A 323 16.36 1.77 -9.82
CA ASN A 323 15.61 1.14 -10.92
C ASN A 323 14.70 2.14 -11.63
N MET A 324 14.12 3.09 -10.89
CA MET A 324 13.45 4.26 -11.47
C MET A 324 14.42 5.07 -12.34
N TYR A 325 15.62 5.39 -11.85
CA TYR A 325 16.59 6.17 -12.62
C TYR A 325 17.09 5.46 -13.87
N ILE A 326 17.28 4.14 -13.81
CA ILE A 326 17.63 3.35 -15.00
C ILE A 326 16.52 3.49 -16.04
N LEU A 327 15.24 3.36 -15.66
CA LEU A 327 14.12 3.58 -16.60
C LEU A 327 14.17 4.99 -17.20
N LEU A 328 14.28 6.01 -16.35
CA LEU A 328 14.34 7.42 -16.79
C LEU A 328 15.52 7.70 -17.72
N SER A 329 16.64 6.99 -17.57
CA SER A 329 17.80 7.14 -18.45
C SER A 329 17.50 6.78 -19.91
N TYR A 330 16.57 5.86 -20.16
CA TYR A 330 16.08 5.54 -21.51
C TYR A 330 14.95 6.47 -21.98
N LEU A 331 14.36 7.24 -21.06
CA LEU A 331 13.10 7.93 -21.28
C LEU A 331 13.14 9.43 -21.06
N LEU A 332 14.28 10.09 -20.80
CA LEU A 332 14.35 11.55 -20.68
C LEU A 332 15.25 12.15 -21.78
N PHE A 333 14.93 13.35 -22.27
CA PHE A 333 15.72 14.01 -23.32
C PHE A 333 17.05 14.55 -22.83
N GLU A 334 17.20 14.83 -21.53
CA GLU A 334 18.41 15.42 -20.97
C GLU A 334 18.88 14.62 -19.75
N SER A 335 20.18 14.60 -19.51
CA SER A 335 20.70 14.15 -18.22
C SER A 335 20.37 15.22 -17.18
N LYS A 336 19.79 14.83 -16.05
CA LYS A 336 19.45 15.79 -14.99
C LYS A 336 20.01 15.36 -13.65
N LYS A 337 20.40 16.36 -12.86
CA LYS A 337 20.60 16.23 -11.41
C LYS A 337 19.25 16.55 -10.77
N LEU A 338 18.60 15.53 -10.23
CA LEU A 338 17.33 15.69 -9.55
C LEU A 338 17.61 15.87 -8.05
N LYS A 339 17.23 17.02 -7.51
CA LYS A 339 17.20 17.25 -6.08
C LYS A 339 15.88 16.67 -5.57
N LEU A 340 15.93 15.48 -4.99
CA LEU A 340 14.71 14.80 -4.54
C LEU A 340 14.15 15.34 -3.22
N MET A 341 14.98 15.97 -2.38
CA MET A 341 14.53 16.54 -1.11
C MET A 341 15.29 17.80 -0.71
N ASP A 342 14.58 18.68 -0.01
CA ASP A 342 15.16 19.65 0.90
C ASP A 342 15.05 19.10 2.33
N ASN A 343 16.14 18.53 2.84
CA ASN A 343 16.19 17.87 4.16
C ASN A 343 16.28 18.87 5.33
N SER A 344 15.90 20.13 5.15
CA SER A 344 16.04 21.19 6.16
C SER A 344 15.30 20.89 7.48
N ARG A 345 14.33 19.96 7.47
CA ARG A 345 13.58 19.51 8.66
C ARG A 345 13.93 18.10 9.16
N CYS A 346 14.74 17.33 8.43
CA CYS A 346 15.24 16.04 8.93
C CYS A 346 16.53 16.30 9.73
N SER A 347 16.48 16.06 11.05
CA SER A 347 17.58 16.36 11.99
C SER A 347 18.84 15.50 11.83
N THR A 348 19.05 14.87 10.68
CA THR A 348 20.29 14.17 10.35
C THR A 348 21.08 15.04 9.38
N THR A 349 22.18 15.60 9.87
CA THR A 349 22.97 16.69 9.28
C THR A 349 23.60 16.40 7.92
N GLU A 350 23.44 15.22 7.33
CA GLU A 350 24.12 14.87 6.08
C GLU A 350 23.24 14.00 5.19
N GLN A 351 22.81 14.60 4.07
CA GLN A 351 22.82 14.06 2.70
C GLN A 351 21.70 14.73 1.90
N ARG A 352 22.06 15.78 1.16
CA ARG A 352 21.29 16.18 -0.02
C ARG A 352 21.42 15.01 -1.00
N SER A 353 20.40 14.16 -1.11
CA SER A 353 20.37 13.08 -2.11
C SER A 353 20.18 13.70 -3.50
N ILE A 354 21.24 14.27 -4.06
CA ILE A 354 21.28 14.71 -5.45
C ILE A 354 21.49 13.45 -6.26
N TYR A 355 20.43 12.96 -6.87
CA TYR A 355 20.55 11.85 -7.80
C TYR A 355 20.76 12.41 -9.20
N ALA A 356 21.93 12.16 -9.76
CA ALA A 356 22.20 12.39 -11.16
C ALA A 356 21.97 11.09 -11.92
N PHE A 357 21.14 11.13 -12.97
CA PHE A 357 21.15 10.05 -13.96
C PHE A 357 21.75 10.58 -15.26
N LYS A 358 22.55 9.72 -15.91
CA LYS A 358 23.07 9.99 -17.26
C LYS A 358 22.10 9.38 -18.26
N ARG A 359 21.61 10.19 -19.19
CA ARG A 359 20.77 9.71 -20.31
C ARG A 359 21.53 8.67 -21.12
N GLN A 360 20.84 7.60 -21.53
CA GLN A 360 21.35 6.63 -22.47
C GLN A 360 21.56 7.26 -23.85
N LYS A 361 22.55 6.80 -24.61
CA LYS A 361 22.80 7.33 -25.97
C LYS A 361 21.64 6.99 -26.90
N ASP A 362 21.06 5.83 -26.68
CA ASP A 362 20.02 5.14 -27.43
C ASP A 362 18.64 5.27 -26.78
N TYR A 363 18.40 6.39 -26.08
CA TYR A 363 17.13 6.73 -25.45
C TYR A 363 15.97 6.79 -26.46
N PHE A 364 14.76 6.51 -25.99
CA PHE A 364 13.56 6.50 -26.81
C PHE A 364 13.11 7.92 -27.19
N LYS A 365 12.97 8.18 -28.49
CA LYS A 365 12.59 9.51 -29.04
C LYS A 365 11.11 9.62 -29.41
N GLY A 366 10.40 8.50 -29.44
CA GLY A 366 8.99 8.44 -29.81
C GLY A 366 8.05 9.03 -28.75
N LYS A 367 6.75 8.94 -29.02
CA LYS A 367 5.70 9.39 -28.11
C LYS A 367 5.56 8.41 -26.94
N ILE A 368 5.42 8.93 -25.73
CA ILE A 368 5.23 8.12 -24.53
C ILE A 368 3.80 8.33 -24.01
N CYS A 369 3.11 7.24 -23.74
CA CYS A 369 1.84 7.22 -23.02
C CYS A 369 2.04 6.51 -21.68
N LEU A 370 1.69 7.16 -20.57
CA LEU A 370 1.79 6.58 -19.23
C LEU A 370 0.42 6.11 -18.76
N LEU A 371 0.34 4.85 -18.34
CA LEU A 371 -0.81 4.33 -17.62
C LEU A 371 -0.49 4.32 -16.13
N VAL A 372 -1.24 5.11 -15.36
CA VAL A 372 -1.13 5.19 -13.90
C VAL A 372 -2.46 4.85 -13.23
N GLY A 373 -2.40 4.34 -12.01
CA GLY A 373 -3.56 3.85 -11.28
C GLY A 373 -3.42 4.10 -9.78
N GLY A 374 -4.43 3.67 -9.01
CA GLY A 374 -4.42 3.87 -7.55
C GLY A 374 -3.29 3.16 -6.80
N ARG A 375 -2.55 2.25 -7.45
CA ARG A 375 -1.35 1.61 -6.87
C ARG A 375 -0.05 2.27 -7.32
N THR A 376 -0.07 3.21 -8.27
CA THR A 376 1.12 3.96 -8.69
C THR A 376 1.60 4.85 -7.55
N TYR A 377 2.71 4.47 -6.93
CA TYR A 377 3.13 5.04 -5.65
C TYR A 377 4.66 5.15 -5.52
N SER A 378 5.14 6.00 -4.60
CA SER A 378 6.56 6.18 -4.27
C SER A 378 7.42 6.44 -5.52
N ALA A 379 8.51 5.69 -5.73
CA ALA A 379 9.34 5.82 -6.92
C ALA A 379 8.56 5.78 -8.26
N ALA A 380 7.42 5.08 -8.35
CA ALA A 380 6.59 5.07 -9.57
C ALA A 380 5.83 6.38 -9.79
N SER A 381 5.30 7.00 -8.73
CA SER A 381 4.67 8.33 -8.86
C SER A 381 5.71 9.40 -9.16
N MET A 382 6.93 9.28 -8.61
CA MET A 382 8.06 10.14 -8.95
C MET A 382 8.46 10.00 -10.42
N ALA A 383 8.61 8.77 -10.93
CA ALA A 383 8.88 8.53 -12.35
C ALA A 383 7.85 9.20 -13.25
N THR A 384 6.56 9.06 -12.89
CA THR A 384 5.44 9.66 -13.62
C THR A 384 5.53 11.18 -13.62
N ALA A 385 5.79 11.80 -12.46
CA ALA A 385 5.90 13.25 -12.33
C ALA A 385 7.07 13.79 -13.18
N LEU A 386 8.23 13.14 -13.11
CA LEU A 386 9.43 13.52 -13.86
C LEU A 386 9.24 13.37 -15.37
N LEU A 387 8.54 12.31 -15.81
CA LEU A 387 8.21 12.16 -17.23
C LEU A 387 7.22 13.23 -17.68
N LYS A 388 6.20 13.55 -16.88
CA LYS A 388 5.24 14.63 -17.22
C LYS A 388 5.91 16.00 -17.30
N GLU A 389 6.93 16.25 -16.47
CA GLU A 389 7.62 17.55 -16.42
C GLU A 389 8.67 17.71 -17.52
N TYR A 390 9.34 16.61 -17.91
CA TYR A 390 10.55 16.66 -18.75
C TYR A 390 10.44 15.86 -20.06
N ARG A 391 9.26 15.36 -20.43
CA ARG A 391 8.94 14.79 -21.74
C ARG A 391 7.70 15.41 -22.32
#